data_AF-A0A4Q3GX19-F1
#
_entry.id   AF-A0A4Q3GX19-F1
#
_cell.length_a   1.000
_cell.length_b   1.000
_cell.length_c   1.000
_cell.angle_alpha   90.00
_cell.angle_beta   90.00
_cell.angle_gamma   90.00
#
_symmetry.space_group_name_H-M   'P 1'
#
loop_
_entity.id
_entity.type
_entity.pdbx_description
1 polymer ?
#
loop_
_entity_poly.entity_id
_entity_poly.type
_entity_poly.pdbx_seq_one_letter_code
_entity_poly.pdbx_strand_id
1 'polypeptide(L)'
;MSQAAHDEIMEALAEQLPKVVFRDNAVEMLLTDDSEGTVSAMRMVAMIEAHRRGNDMEAAKEAFKPKYALEMSLSERMNRCISAFKYIHQWKGVRTAGMGKN
;
A
#
# COMPACT_ATOMS: atom_id res chain seq x y z
N MET A 1 17.74 -7.15 -2.69
CA MET A 1 17.24 -6.41 -3.88
C MET A 1 18.02 -5.12 -4.03
N SER A 2 18.09 -4.53 -5.23
CA SER A 2 18.72 -3.23 -5.46
C SER A 2 17.73 -2.08 -5.19
N GLN A 3 18.23 -0.86 -4.96
CA GLN A 3 17.37 0.32 -4.79
C GLN A 3 16.46 0.57 -6.00
N ALA A 4 16.95 0.30 -7.22
CA ALA A 4 16.15 0.44 -8.44
C ALA A 4 14.94 -0.53 -8.45
N ALA A 5 15.13 -1.77 -8.00
CA ALA A 5 14.02 -2.73 -7.88
C ALA A 5 13.01 -2.31 -6.81
N HIS A 6 13.45 -1.74 -5.69
CA HIS A 6 12.56 -1.17 -4.68
C HIS A 6 11.73 -0.01 -5.25
N ASP A 7 12.36 0.87 -6.01
CA ASP A 7 11.68 2.02 -6.62
C ASP A 7 10.66 1.57 -7.68
N GLU A 8 10.98 0.57 -8.50
CA GLU A 8 10.05 -0.01 -9.47
C GLU A 8 8.82 -0.63 -8.79
N ILE A 9 9.02 -1.37 -7.69
CA ILE A 9 7.91 -1.92 -6.90
C ILE A 9 7.06 -0.79 -6.29
N MET A 10 7.70 0.25 -5.74
CA MET A 10 6.97 1.38 -5.17
C MET A 10 6.22 2.20 -6.23
N GLU A 11 6.76 2.35 -7.44
CA GLU A 11 6.08 3.01 -8.56
C GLU A 11 4.87 2.18 -9.00
N ALA A 12 5.04 0.86 -9.17
CA ALA A 12 3.95 -0.05 -9.48
C ALA A 12 2.86 -0.05 -8.39
N LEU A 13 3.25 -0.02 -7.12
CA LEU A 13 2.31 0.14 -6.01
C LEU A 13 1.62 1.51 -6.06
N ALA A 14 2.30 2.60 -6.41
CA ALA A 14 1.67 3.92 -6.49
C ALA A 14 0.63 4.00 -7.61
N GLU A 15 0.82 3.24 -8.69
CA GLU A 15 -0.10 3.13 -9.82
C GLU A 15 -1.24 2.14 -9.54
N GLN A 16 -0.93 1.01 -8.88
CA GLN A 16 -1.85 -0.09 -8.53
C GLN A 16 -2.48 0.03 -7.15
N LEU A 17 -2.21 1.10 -6.41
CA LEU A 17 -3.04 1.54 -5.30
C LEU A 17 -3.93 2.67 -5.84
N PRO A 18 -4.77 2.48 -6.89
CA PRO A 18 -5.55 3.57 -7.42
C PRO A 18 -6.67 3.87 -6.42
N LYS A 19 -7.40 4.94 -6.71
CA LYS A 19 -8.70 5.36 -6.15
C LYS A 19 -9.71 4.24 -5.85
N VAL A 20 -9.47 3.00 -6.27
CA VAL A 20 -10.16 1.76 -5.90
C VAL A 20 -10.35 1.71 -4.38
N VAL A 21 -9.29 1.82 -3.57
CA VAL A 21 -9.43 1.82 -2.09
C VAL A 21 -9.94 3.17 -1.54
N PHE A 22 -10.01 4.25 -2.33
CA PHE A 22 -10.22 5.62 -1.81
C PHE A 22 -11.00 6.57 -2.73
N ARG A 23 -12.08 6.14 -3.41
CA ARG A 23 -13.02 7.13 -3.97
C ARG A 23 -13.68 7.87 -2.80
N ASP A 24 -14.03 9.13 -2.97
CA ASP A 24 -14.25 10.13 -1.90
C ASP A 24 -15.28 9.77 -0.80
N ASN A 25 -16.02 8.66 -0.91
CA ASN A 25 -16.89 8.06 0.12
C ASN A 25 -16.77 6.51 0.22
N ALA A 26 -15.72 5.89 -0.33
CA ALA A 26 -15.67 4.47 -0.70
C ALA A 26 -14.49 3.67 -0.11
N VAL A 27 -13.74 4.22 0.86
CA VAL A 27 -12.73 3.43 1.61
C VAL A 27 -13.37 2.26 2.32
N GLU A 28 -14.59 2.46 2.82
CA GLU A 28 -15.40 1.39 3.37
C GLU A 28 -15.72 0.33 2.31
N MET A 29 -16.20 0.72 1.13
CA MET A 29 -16.79 -0.19 0.13
C MET A 29 -15.88 -1.32 -0.37
N LEU A 30 -14.54 -1.18 -0.27
CA LEU A 30 -13.60 -2.25 -0.64
C LEU A 30 -13.08 -3.08 0.54
N LEU A 31 -13.25 -2.57 1.76
CA LEU A 31 -12.81 -3.22 3.00
C LEU A 31 -13.98 -3.86 3.79
N THR A 32 -15.23 -3.64 3.34
CA THR A 32 -16.45 -4.07 4.05
C THR A 32 -17.00 -5.41 3.62
N ASP A 33 -16.93 -5.83 2.34
CA ASP A 33 -17.75 -6.99 1.90
C ASP A 33 -17.14 -7.98 0.89
N ASP A 34 -15.93 -7.78 0.35
CA ASP A 34 -15.29 -8.77 -0.51
C ASP A 34 -13.91 -9.17 0.01
N SER A 35 -13.78 -10.45 0.36
CA SER A 35 -12.55 -11.06 0.85
C SER A 35 -11.42 -11.01 -0.18
N GLU A 36 -11.74 -11.01 -1.49
CA GLU A 36 -10.72 -10.96 -2.54
C GLU A 36 -10.08 -9.56 -2.67
N GLY A 37 -10.91 -8.51 -2.64
CA GLY A 37 -10.44 -7.12 -2.71
C GLY A 37 -9.69 -6.69 -1.44
N THR A 38 -10.21 -7.06 -0.26
CA THR A 38 -9.63 -6.69 1.03
C THR A 38 -8.24 -7.31 1.24
N VAL A 39 -8.07 -8.60 0.94
CA VAL A 39 -6.79 -9.30 1.14
C VAL A 39 -5.71 -8.72 0.23
N SER A 40 -6.02 -8.50 -1.03
CA SER A 40 -5.08 -7.95 -2.02
C SER A 40 -4.66 -6.52 -1.64
N ALA A 41 -5.62 -5.68 -1.23
CA ALA A 41 -5.33 -4.33 -0.74
C ALA A 41 -4.44 -4.33 0.50
N MET A 42 -4.77 -5.16 1.50
CA MET A 42 -3.99 -5.23 2.75
C MET A 42 -2.60 -5.83 2.55
N ARG A 43 -2.41 -6.70 1.54
CA ARG A 43 -1.08 -7.20 1.16
C ARG A 43 -0.21 -6.06 0.60
N MET A 44 -0.75 -5.22 -0.29
CA MET A 44 -0.04 -4.04 -0.78
C MET A 44 0.30 -3.07 0.35
N VAL A 45 -0.63 -2.85 1.29
CA VAL A 45 -0.38 -2.03 2.49
C VAL A 45 0.79 -2.58 3.32
N ALA A 46 0.87 -3.90 3.53
CA ALA A 46 1.97 -4.51 4.26
C ALA A 46 3.34 -4.27 3.58
N MET A 47 3.39 -4.32 2.24
CA MET A 47 4.60 -4.00 1.48
C MET A 47 5.02 -2.54 1.65
N ILE A 48 4.06 -1.61 1.59
CA ILE A 48 4.31 -0.17 1.77
C ILE A 48 4.81 0.13 3.20
N GLU A 49 4.21 -0.52 4.20
CA GLU A 49 4.65 -0.40 5.60
C GLU A 49 6.07 -0.95 5.81
N ALA A 50 6.40 -2.06 5.16
CA ALA A 50 7.75 -2.62 5.21
C ALA A 50 8.76 -1.65 4.60
N HIS A 51 8.47 -1.09 3.42
CA HIS A 51 9.31 -0.05 2.80
C HIS A 51 9.52 1.13 3.75
N ARG A 52 8.45 1.66 4.35
CA ARG A 52 8.53 2.79 5.31
C ARG A 52 9.42 2.48 6.52
N ARG A 53 9.51 1.22 6.94
CA ARG A 53 10.32 0.77 8.09
C ARG A 53 11.75 0.38 7.68
N GLY A 54 12.10 0.44 6.40
CA GLY A 54 13.39 -0.04 5.90
C GLY A 54 13.51 -1.57 5.88
N ASN A 55 12.37 -2.27 5.86
CA ASN A 55 12.30 -3.73 5.80
C ASN A 55 12.12 -4.23 4.37
N ASP A 56 12.42 -5.50 4.16
CA ASP A 56 12.21 -6.17 2.86
C ASP A 56 10.71 -6.27 2.53
N MET A 57 10.33 -5.70 1.38
CA MET A 57 8.95 -5.64 0.91
C MET A 57 8.43 -6.99 0.41
N GLU A 58 9.27 -7.79 -0.25
CA GLU A 58 8.87 -9.12 -0.74
C GLU A 58 8.72 -10.09 0.45
N ALA A 59 9.61 -10.00 1.44
CA ALA A 59 9.44 -10.76 2.68
C ALA A 59 8.13 -10.41 3.39
N ALA A 60 7.73 -9.13 3.40
CA ALA A 60 6.47 -8.69 3.98
C ALA A 60 5.24 -9.17 3.20
N LYS A 61 5.33 -9.21 1.87
CA LYS A 61 4.30 -9.76 0.97
C LYS A 61 4.08 -11.26 1.22
N GLU A 62 5.16 -12.03 1.28
CA GLU A 62 5.12 -13.48 1.52
C GLU A 62 4.65 -13.81 2.94
N ALA A 63 5.05 -13.01 3.93
CA ALA A 63 4.58 -13.16 5.30
C ALA A 63 3.09 -12.80 5.47
N PHE A 64 2.50 -12.05 4.54
CA PHE A 64 1.11 -11.62 4.63
C PHE A 64 0.14 -12.77 4.36
N LYS A 65 -0.47 -13.29 5.43
CA LYS A 65 -1.51 -14.32 5.35
C LYS A 65 -2.89 -13.68 5.20
N PRO A 66 -3.76 -14.18 4.29
CA PRO A 66 -5.11 -13.64 4.09
C PRO A 66 -5.92 -13.48 5.39
N LYS A 67 -5.80 -14.43 6.32
CA LYS A 67 -6.47 -14.37 7.62
C LYS A 67 -6.15 -13.10 8.43
N TYR A 68 -4.95 -12.54 8.29
CA TYR A 68 -4.59 -11.31 8.99
C TYR A 68 -5.46 -10.13 8.53
N ALA A 69 -5.82 -10.07 7.25
CA ALA A 69 -6.74 -9.07 6.73
C ALA A 69 -8.13 -9.17 7.40
N LEU A 70 -8.62 -10.40 7.56
CA LEU A 70 -9.98 -10.69 8.01
C LEU A 70 -10.13 -10.63 9.54
N GLU A 71 -9.07 -10.95 10.29
CA GLU A 71 -9.03 -10.87 11.76
C GLU A 71 -8.95 -9.42 12.26
N MET A 72 -8.44 -8.48 11.44
CA MET A 72 -8.43 -7.05 11.77
C MET A 72 -9.84 -6.46 11.76
N SER A 73 -10.07 -5.45 12.61
CA SER A 73 -11.30 -4.66 12.51
C SER A 73 -11.31 -3.81 11.24
N LEU A 74 -12.50 -3.42 10.76
CA LEU A 74 -12.64 -2.50 9.63
C LEU A 74 -11.88 -1.19 9.87
N SER A 75 -12.00 -0.62 11.07
CA SER A 75 -11.31 0.62 11.46
C SER A 75 -9.79 0.48 11.39
N GLU A 76 -9.25 -0.66 11.82
CA GLU A 76 -7.82 -0.94 11.73
C GLU A 76 -7.35 -1.05 10.27
N ARG A 77 -8.09 -1.79 9.43
CA ARG A 77 -7.79 -1.89 8.00
C ARG A 77 -7.78 -0.50 7.35
N MET A 78 -8.82 0.30 7.60
CA MET A 78 -8.93 1.66 7.06
C MET A 78 -7.76 2.54 7.47
N ASN A 79 -7.39 2.56 8.75
CA ASN A 79 -6.30 3.38 9.25
C ASN A 79 -4.96 3.02 8.61
N ARG A 80 -4.68 1.72 8.44
CA ARG A 80 -3.47 1.23 7.78
C ARG A 80 -3.45 1.61 6.30
N CYS A 81 -4.57 1.40 5.60
CA CYS A 81 -4.73 1.83 4.21
C CYS A 81 -4.45 3.34 4.07
N ILE A 82 -5.10 4.21 4.87
CA ILE A 82 -4.94 5.68 4.79
C ILE A 82 -3.47 6.08 5.01
N SER A 83 -2.81 5.47 6.00
CA SER A 83 -1.39 5.73 6.30
C SER A 83 -0.48 5.33 5.13
N ALA A 84 -0.68 4.14 4.55
CA ALA A 84 0.07 3.68 3.39
C ALA A 84 -0.14 4.58 2.17
N PHE A 85 -1.38 5.00 1.92
CA PHE A 85 -1.73 5.92 0.84
C PHE A 85 -1.03 7.29 0.97
N LYS A 86 -1.09 7.91 2.15
CA LYS A 86 -0.38 9.17 2.41
C LYS A 86 1.12 9.05 2.16
N TYR A 87 1.71 7.94 2.63
CA TYR A 87 3.13 7.69 2.47
C TYR A 87 3.54 7.52 1.00
N ILE A 88 2.83 6.70 0.23
CA ILE A 88 3.21 6.44 -1.17
C ILE A 88 3.05 7.69 -2.05
N HIS A 89 2.03 8.52 -1.78
CA HIS A 89 1.87 9.82 -2.45
C HIS A 89 3.00 10.80 -2.11
N GLN A 90 3.39 10.88 -0.83
CA GLN A 90 4.51 11.71 -0.41
C GLN A 90 5.82 11.24 -1.06
N TRP A 91 6.08 9.93 -1.06
CA TRP A 91 7.24 9.32 -1.71
C TRP A 91 7.29 9.65 -3.21
N LYS A 92 6.19 9.47 -3.94
CA LYS A 92 6.11 9.79 -5.37
C LYS A 92 6.32 11.28 -5.64
N GLY A 93 5.72 12.15 -4.83
CA GLY A 93 5.87 13.61 -4.94
C GLY A 93 7.32 14.07 -4.79
N VAL A 94 8.08 13.49 -3.85
CA VAL A 94 9.51 13.80 -3.67
C VAL A 94 10.34 13.40 -4.89
N ARG A 95 10.07 12.22 -5.47
CA ARG A 95 10.77 11.76 -6.68
C ARG A 95 10.49 12.64 -7.89
N THR A 96 9.23 12.97 -8.16
CA THR A 96 8.86 13.83 -9.30
C THR A 96 9.50 15.22 -9.16
N ALA A 97 9.53 15.79 -7.96
CA ALA A 97 10.20 17.06 -7.69
C ALA A 97 11.72 16.99 -7.86
N GLY A 98 12.34 15.83 -7.60
CA GLY A 98 13.76 15.59 -7.82
C GLY A 98 14.14 15.43 -9.30
N MET A 99 13.21 14.94 -10.15
CA MET A 99 13.44 14.77 -11.59
C MET A 99 13.36 16.08 -12.39
N GLY A 100 12.66 17.11 -11.89
CA GLY A 100 12.57 18.42 -12.54
C GLY A 100 13.77 19.34 -12.33
N LYS A 101 14.85 18.86 -11.70
CA LYS A 101 16.06 19.64 -11.39
C LYS A 101 17.32 19.20 -12.17
N ASN A 102 17.19 18.28 -13.12
CA ASN A 102 18.27 17.84 -14.01
C ASN A 102 18.01 18.24 -15.46
#